data_AF-A0A317UBD9-F1
#
_entry.id   AF-A0A317UBD9-F1
#
_cell.length_a   1.000
_cell.length_b   1.000
_cell.length_c   1.000
_cell.angle_alpha   90.00
_cell.angle_beta   90.00
_cell.angle_gamma   90.00
#
_symmetry.space_group_name_H-M   'P 1'
#
loop_
_entity.id
_entity.type
_entity.pdbx_description
1 polymer ?
#
loop_
_entity_poly.entity_id
_entity_poly.type
_entity_poly.pdbx_seq_one_letter_code
_entity_poly.pdbx_strand_id
1 'polypeptide(L)'
;MSCTICGYGFPIADGDAVTLDFEKAKEFLKKHVGSFGQTDEEMQILDALEHAESEDAEEDELEDVMYDIEESFEDEETGDTGFGAVLAVIMRRETGINFKFYAAENDLGTPPAILWVPMYPWMLNEKERGITESDLYDFCRKYMDELEIYCDPEEMELEYYS
;
A
#
# COMPACT_ATOMS: atom_id res chain seq x y z
N MET A 1 -21.55 -10.96 11.04
CA MET A 1 -20.53 -11.93 11.55
C MET A 1 -19.20 -11.21 11.57
N SER A 2 -18.34 -11.39 12.58
CA SER A 2 -17.00 -10.78 12.54
C SER A 2 -16.00 -11.71 11.84
N CYS A 3 -15.12 -11.12 11.04
CA CYS A 3 -13.97 -11.74 10.41
C CYS A 3 -12.72 -11.09 11.01
N THR A 4 -11.80 -11.87 11.56
CA THR A 4 -10.52 -11.37 12.09
C THR A 4 -9.39 -11.82 11.17
N ILE A 5 -8.57 -10.87 10.75
CA ILE A 5 -7.39 -11.10 9.90
C ILE A 5 -6.16 -10.83 10.76
N CYS A 6 -5.34 -11.86 10.94
CA CYS A 6 -4.08 -11.76 11.69
C CYS A 6 -2.92 -11.82 10.69
N GLY A 7 -2.00 -10.86 10.75
CA GLY A 7 -0.85 -10.81 9.86
C GLY A 7 0.25 -9.91 10.40
N TYR A 8 1.38 -9.88 9.72
CA TYR A 8 2.51 -9.01 10.06
C TYR A 8 2.59 -7.85 9.06
N GLY A 9 2.68 -6.62 9.55
CA GLY A 9 2.78 -5.45 8.68
C GLY A 9 2.57 -4.15 9.42
N PHE A 10 1.90 -3.19 8.80
CA PHE A 10 1.75 -1.84 9.35
C PHE A 10 0.48 -1.14 8.86
N PRO A 11 -0.09 -0.21 9.64
CA PRO A 11 -1.16 0.67 9.19
C PRO A 11 -0.63 1.72 8.21
N ILE A 12 -1.41 2.03 7.18
CA ILE A 12 -1.08 3.08 6.19
C ILE A 12 -1.50 4.46 6.70
N ALA A 13 -2.57 4.51 7.50
CA ALA A 13 -3.03 5.73 8.16
C ALA A 13 -3.48 5.38 9.59
N ASP A 14 -3.07 6.19 10.57
CA ASP A 14 -3.64 6.12 11.91
C ASP A 14 -5.09 6.61 11.86
N GLY A 15 -6.00 5.94 12.59
CA GLY A 15 -7.45 6.18 12.60
C GLY A 15 -7.92 7.60 12.98
N ASP A 16 -6.99 8.53 13.19
CA ASP A 16 -7.20 9.98 13.25
C ASP A 16 -6.39 10.65 12.12
N ALA A 17 -6.83 10.44 10.87
CA ALA A 17 -6.51 11.23 9.69
C ALA A 17 -5.07 11.82 9.64
N VAL A 18 -4.05 10.96 9.61
CA VAL A 18 -2.82 11.34 8.91
C VAL A 18 -3.06 10.96 7.46
N THR A 19 -3.68 11.87 6.72
CA THR A 19 -3.68 11.86 5.25
C THR A 19 -2.25 11.63 4.80
N LEU A 20 -2.03 10.54 4.07
CA LEU A 20 -0.74 10.28 3.43
C LEU A 20 -0.40 11.53 2.61
N ASP A 21 0.74 12.15 2.93
CA ASP A 21 1.12 13.41 2.28
C ASP A 21 1.26 13.17 0.78
N PHE A 22 0.46 13.89 -0.03
CA PHE A 22 0.43 13.70 -1.48
C PHE A 22 1.78 13.95 -2.14
N GLU A 23 2.60 14.86 -1.61
CA GLU A 23 3.96 15.04 -2.10
C GLU A 23 4.81 13.79 -1.83
N LYS A 24 4.63 13.15 -0.66
CA LYS A 24 5.32 11.91 -0.30
C LYS A 24 4.83 10.72 -1.10
N ALA A 25 3.53 10.59 -1.31
CA ALA A 25 2.93 9.60 -2.18
C ALA A 25 3.55 9.66 -3.58
N LYS A 26 3.64 10.87 -4.14
CA LYS A 26 4.28 11.10 -5.43
C LYS A 26 5.78 10.75 -5.43
N GLU A 27 6.55 11.22 -4.45
CA GLU A 27 7.99 10.90 -4.34
C GLU A 27 8.21 9.38 -4.27
N PHE A 28 7.35 8.68 -3.53
CA PHE A 28 7.35 7.23 -3.43
C PHE A 28 7.12 6.56 -4.79
N LEU A 29 6.05 6.93 -5.51
CA LEU A 29 5.73 6.35 -6.83
C LEU A 29 6.86 6.58 -7.85
N LYS A 30 7.44 7.78 -7.86
CA LYS A 30 8.58 8.10 -8.75
C LYS A 30 9.81 7.25 -8.46
N LYS A 31 10.08 6.96 -7.20
CA LYS A 31 11.18 6.08 -6.80
C LYS A 31 10.96 4.64 -7.23
N HIS A 32 9.71 4.20 -7.26
CA HIS A 32 9.29 2.84 -7.56
C HIS A 32 8.78 2.62 -9.00
N VAL A 33 9.09 3.52 -9.93
CA VAL A 33 8.68 3.42 -11.35
C VAL A 33 9.09 2.10 -12.05
N GLY A 34 10.15 1.45 -11.56
CA GLY A 34 10.55 0.13 -12.07
C GLY A 34 9.53 -0.97 -11.77
N SER A 35 8.77 -0.82 -10.68
CA SER A 35 7.79 -1.78 -10.20
C SER A 35 6.34 -1.30 -10.40
N PHE A 36 6.10 0.01 -10.40
CA PHE A 36 4.84 0.66 -10.71
C PHE A 36 4.99 1.39 -12.05
N GLY A 37 4.28 0.98 -13.09
CA GLY A 37 4.52 1.39 -14.49
C GLY A 37 4.62 0.20 -15.45
N GLN A 38 4.10 -0.96 -15.04
CA GLN A 38 4.06 -2.19 -15.83
C GLN A 38 2.75 -2.31 -16.63
N THR A 39 1.69 -1.63 -16.19
CA THR A 39 0.38 -1.60 -16.87
C THR A 39 0.11 -0.23 -17.51
N ASP A 40 -0.83 -0.19 -18.46
CA ASP A 40 -1.22 1.06 -19.14
C ASP A 40 -1.86 2.07 -18.17
N GLU A 41 -2.54 1.60 -17.13
CA GLU A 41 -3.11 2.44 -16.07
C GLU A 41 -2.02 3.03 -15.18
N GLU A 42 -1.06 2.21 -14.72
CA GLU A 42 0.06 2.69 -13.91
C GLU A 42 0.93 3.70 -14.67
N MET A 43 1.13 3.51 -15.98
CA MET A 43 1.84 4.47 -16.82
C MET A 43 1.07 5.79 -16.96
N GLN A 44 -0.25 5.75 -17.11
CA GLN A 44 -1.08 6.97 -17.16
C GLN A 44 -1.02 7.76 -15.85
N ILE A 45 -1.05 7.06 -14.70
CA ILE A 45 -0.89 7.70 -13.39
C ILE A 45 0.47 8.39 -13.29
N LEU A 46 1.55 7.73 -13.71
CA LEU A 46 2.90 8.32 -13.69
C LEU A 46 3.03 9.53 -14.61
N ASP A 47 2.47 9.46 -15.82
CA ASP A 47 2.44 10.59 -16.76
C ASP A 47 1.65 11.77 -16.17
N ALA A 48 0.53 11.51 -15.50
CA ALA A 48 -0.27 12.53 -14.82
C ALA A 48 0.49 13.17 -13.64
N LEU A 49 1.24 12.38 -12.87
CA LEU A 49 2.11 12.88 -11.80
C LEU A 49 3.26 13.75 -12.33
N GLU A 50 3.83 13.40 -13.49
CA GLU A 50 4.84 14.24 -14.15
C GLU A 50 4.23 15.55 -14.64
N HIS A 51 3.00 15.52 -15.14
CA HIS A 51 2.28 16.73 -15.56
C HIS A 51 2.00 17.67 -14.39
N ALA A 52 1.52 17.14 -13.27
CA ALA A 52 1.23 17.89 -12.05
C ALA A 52 2.48 18.52 -11.39
N GLU A 53 3.69 18.12 -11.79
CA GLU A 53 4.94 18.76 -11.37
C GLU A 53 5.43 19.86 -12.31
N SER A 54 4.79 20.04 -13.45
CA SER A 54 5.23 21.03 -14.44
C SER A 54 5.04 22.45 -13.92
N GLU A 55 5.87 23.39 -14.40
CA GLU A 55 5.74 24.81 -14.03
C GLU A 55 4.39 25.42 -14.43
N ASP A 56 3.66 24.75 -15.32
CA ASP A 56 2.36 25.14 -15.84
C ASP A 56 1.18 24.46 -15.11
N ALA A 57 1.44 23.56 -14.15
CA ALA A 57 0.41 22.82 -13.42
C ALA A 57 -0.37 23.70 -12.44
N GLU A 58 -1.69 23.47 -12.32
CA GLU A 58 -2.50 24.09 -11.28
C GLU A 58 -2.15 23.54 -9.87
N GLU A 59 -2.40 24.33 -8.81
CA GLU A 59 -2.00 23.99 -7.44
C GLU A 59 -2.67 22.71 -6.90
N ASP A 60 -3.81 22.31 -7.49
CA ASP A 60 -4.64 21.16 -7.12
C ASP A 60 -4.45 19.93 -8.03
N GLU A 61 -3.67 20.01 -9.12
CA GLU A 61 -3.49 18.87 -10.04
C GLU A 61 -2.93 17.63 -9.34
N LEU A 62 -2.03 17.80 -8.37
CA LEU A 62 -1.51 16.68 -7.60
C LEU A 62 -2.60 16.04 -6.73
N GLU A 63 -3.47 16.85 -6.12
CA GLU A 63 -4.57 16.38 -5.31
C GLU A 63 -5.60 15.63 -6.17
N ASP A 64 -5.90 16.12 -7.37
CA ASP A 64 -6.77 15.45 -8.33
C ASP A 64 -6.22 14.07 -8.73
N VAL A 65 -4.93 13.98 -9.06
CA VAL A 65 -4.30 12.69 -9.39
C VAL A 65 -4.33 11.72 -8.21
N MET A 66 -4.17 12.22 -6.97
CA MET A 66 -4.25 11.38 -5.78
C MET A 66 -5.66 10.86 -5.53
N TYR A 67 -6.69 11.69 -5.72
CA TYR A 67 -8.08 11.23 -5.64
C TYR A 67 -8.40 10.23 -6.76
N ASP A 68 -7.90 10.45 -7.97
CA ASP A 68 -8.05 9.49 -9.07
C ASP A 68 -7.44 8.13 -8.73
N ILE A 69 -6.26 8.12 -8.08
CA ILE A 69 -5.66 6.88 -7.56
C ILE A 69 -6.58 6.24 -6.51
N GLU A 70 -7.04 6.99 -5.51
CA GLU A 70 -7.89 6.48 -4.43
C GLU A 70 -9.22 5.89 -4.94
N GLU A 71 -9.82 6.50 -5.97
CA GLU A 71 -11.13 6.09 -6.50
C GLU A 71 -11.05 5.07 -7.64
N SER A 72 -10.04 5.17 -8.51
CA SER A 72 -10.04 4.47 -9.81
C SER A 72 -9.01 3.36 -9.91
N PHE A 73 -7.85 3.48 -9.23
CA PHE A 73 -6.84 2.43 -9.31
C PHE A 73 -7.37 1.16 -8.65
N GLU A 74 -7.31 0.05 -9.39
CA GLU A 74 -7.69 -1.28 -8.90
C GLU A 74 -6.53 -2.26 -9.12
N ASP A 75 -6.12 -2.94 -8.05
CA ASP A 75 -5.16 -4.03 -8.20
C ASP A 75 -5.80 -5.24 -8.89
N GLU A 76 -5.34 -5.56 -10.10
CA GLU A 76 -5.86 -6.69 -10.89
C GLU A 76 -5.83 -8.05 -10.16
N GLU A 77 -4.95 -8.25 -9.18
CA GLU A 77 -4.83 -9.53 -8.46
C GLU A 77 -5.81 -9.65 -7.27
N THR A 78 -6.09 -8.56 -6.56
CA THR A 78 -6.93 -8.57 -5.35
C THR A 78 -8.30 -7.92 -5.54
N GLY A 79 -8.43 -7.00 -6.49
CA GLY A 79 -9.59 -6.11 -6.66
C GLY A 79 -9.65 -4.98 -5.63
N ASP A 80 -8.59 -4.78 -4.85
CA ASP A 80 -8.51 -3.70 -3.86
C ASP A 80 -8.19 -2.37 -4.56
N THR A 81 -8.78 -1.28 -4.07
CA THR A 81 -8.63 0.06 -4.67
C THR A 81 -7.82 1.01 -3.79
N GLY A 82 -7.27 2.04 -4.42
CA GLY A 82 -6.64 3.18 -3.79
C GLY A 82 -5.14 3.05 -3.50
N PHE A 83 -4.57 4.04 -2.82
CA PHE A 83 -3.10 4.14 -2.68
C PHE A 83 -2.52 2.96 -1.88
N GLY A 84 -3.28 2.43 -0.93
CA GLY A 84 -2.89 1.22 -0.22
C GLY A 84 -2.73 0.00 -1.13
N ALA A 85 -3.57 -0.13 -2.15
CA ALA A 85 -3.45 -1.18 -3.15
C ALA A 85 -2.21 -0.97 -4.03
N VAL A 86 -1.92 0.28 -4.43
CA VAL A 86 -0.69 0.63 -5.15
C VAL A 86 0.55 0.23 -4.37
N LEU A 87 0.60 0.56 -3.07
CA LEU A 87 1.71 0.21 -2.19
C LEU A 87 1.87 -1.32 -2.08
N ALA A 88 0.78 -2.07 -1.92
CA ALA A 88 0.82 -3.53 -1.90
C ALA A 88 1.31 -4.14 -3.23
N VAL A 89 0.94 -3.57 -4.37
CA VAL A 89 1.45 -3.97 -5.70
C VAL A 89 2.96 -3.79 -5.79
N ILE A 90 3.47 -2.61 -5.40
CA ILE A 90 4.90 -2.30 -5.40
C ILE A 90 5.66 -3.27 -4.49
N MET A 91 5.21 -3.44 -3.24
CA MET A 91 5.83 -4.34 -2.28
C MET A 91 5.86 -5.78 -2.80
N ARG A 92 4.76 -6.29 -3.37
CA ARG A 92 4.72 -7.64 -3.95
C ARG A 92 5.70 -7.81 -5.11
N ARG A 93 5.74 -6.85 -6.03
CA ARG A 93 6.62 -6.92 -7.21
C ARG A 93 8.10 -6.83 -6.85
N GLU A 94 8.46 -5.99 -5.88
CA GLU A 94 9.86 -5.84 -5.45
C GLU A 94 10.34 -6.99 -4.55
N THR A 95 9.53 -7.37 -3.56
CA THR A 95 9.94 -8.37 -2.56
C THR A 95 9.67 -9.79 -3.03
N GLY A 96 8.64 -10.01 -3.86
CA GLY A 96 8.10 -11.33 -4.20
C GLY A 96 7.33 -11.99 -3.06
N ILE A 97 6.95 -11.25 -2.03
CA ILE A 97 6.13 -11.70 -0.89
C ILE A 97 4.70 -11.20 -1.10
N ASN A 98 3.69 -12.00 -0.78
CA ASN A 98 2.29 -11.66 -1.00
C ASN A 98 1.73 -10.72 0.08
N PHE A 99 2.23 -9.49 0.13
CA PHE A 99 1.64 -8.41 0.91
C PHE A 99 0.28 -8.01 0.34
N LYS A 100 -0.71 -7.84 1.20
CA LYS A 100 -2.07 -7.43 0.81
C LYS A 100 -2.48 -6.17 1.53
N PHE A 101 -3.22 -5.34 0.80
CA PHE A 101 -3.89 -4.20 1.39
C PHE A 101 -5.21 -4.65 2.01
N TYR A 102 -5.53 -4.05 3.14
CA TYR A 102 -6.78 -4.24 3.85
C TYR A 102 -7.35 -2.87 4.14
N ALA A 103 -8.44 -2.52 3.44
CA ALA A 103 -9.08 -1.22 3.57
C ALA A 103 -9.66 -1.00 4.97
N ALA A 104 -9.85 0.27 5.32
CA ALA A 104 -10.42 0.67 6.60
C ALA A 104 -11.88 0.21 6.74
N GLU A 105 -12.31 -0.08 7.97
CA GLU A 105 -13.73 -0.29 8.27
C GLU A 105 -14.33 0.98 8.88
N ASN A 106 -15.28 1.59 8.16
CA ASN A 106 -15.85 2.91 8.47
C ASN A 106 -16.55 3.02 9.84
N ASP A 107 -17.02 1.90 10.42
CA ASP A 107 -17.91 1.93 11.59
C ASP A 107 -17.21 1.62 12.93
N LEU A 108 -16.04 0.97 12.91
CA LEU A 108 -15.42 0.41 14.14
C LEU A 108 -13.94 0.74 14.33
N GLY A 109 -13.36 1.54 13.42
CA GLY A 109 -12.01 2.10 13.62
C GLY A 109 -10.87 1.13 13.28
N THR A 110 -11.13 0.10 12.48
CA THR A 110 -10.06 -0.74 11.90
C THR A 110 -9.29 0.10 10.88
N PRO A 111 -8.00 0.41 11.12
CA PRO A 111 -7.22 1.26 10.23
C PRO A 111 -6.91 0.54 8.91
N PRO A 112 -6.74 1.28 7.81
CA PRO A 112 -6.23 0.69 6.57
C PRO A 112 -4.80 0.21 6.79
N ALA A 113 -4.48 -1.01 6.39
CA ALA A 113 -3.20 -1.63 6.69
C ALA A 113 -2.68 -2.52 5.56
N ILE A 114 -1.36 -2.67 5.49
CA ILE A 114 -0.70 -3.67 4.64
C ILE A 114 -0.23 -4.79 5.52
N LEU A 115 -0.63 -6.02 5.20
CA LEU A 115 -0.26 -7.20 5.95
C LEU A 115 0.27 -8.30 5.03
N TRP A 116 1.29 -8.99 5.51
CA TRP A 116 1.56 -10.36 5.10
C TRP A 116 0.80 -11.30 6.03
N VAL A 117 -0.10 -12.11 5.46
CA VAL A 117 -0.92 -13.05 6.21
C VAL A 117 -0.34 -14.46 6.06
N PRO A 118 0.09 -15.11 7.15
CA PRO A 118 0.62 -16.47 7.10
C PRO A 118 -0.50 -17.44 6.72
N MET A 119 -0.47 -17.86 5.46
CA MET A 119 -1.40 -18.83 4.91
C MET A 119 -0.91 -20.26 5.12
N TYR A 120 -1.73 -21.26 4.73
CA TYR A 120 -1.31 -22.65 4.80
C TYR A 120 0.03 -22.89 4.09
N PRO A 121 0.93 -23.74 4.61
CA PRO A 121 2.29 -23.92 4.06
C PRO A 121 2.36 -24.26 2.57
N TRP A 122 1.34 -24.92 2.01
CA TRP A 122 1.28 -25.27 0.58
C TRP A 122 0.86 -24.11 -0.33
N MET A 123 0.34 -23.02 0.24
CA MET A 123 0.00 -21.79 -0.48
C MET A 123 1.14 -20.75 -0.42
N LEU A 124 2.14 -20.97 0.44
CA LEU A 124 3.34 -20.14 0.51
C LEU A 124 4.25 -20.40 -0.69
N ASN A 125 4.75 -19.30 -1.26
CA ASN A 125 5.75 -19.31 -2.31
C ASN A 125 7.15 -19.67 -1.77
N GLU A 126 8.14 -19.85 -2.65
CA GLU A 126 9.48 -20.28 -2.24
C GLU A 126 10.18 -19.29 -1.30
N LYS A 127 9.97 -17.98 -1.47
CA LYS A 127 10.53 -16.94 -0.60
C LYS A 127 9.85 -16.94 0.77
N GLU A 128 8.53 -17.03 0.80
CA GLU A 128 7.71 -17.01 2.02
C GLU A 128 7.97 -18.21 2.93
N ARG A 129 8.35 -19.37 2.38
CA ARG A 129 8.64 -20.57 3.19
C ARG A 129 9.86 -20.44 4.09
N GLY A 130 10.78 -19.56 3.75
CA GLY A 130 12.03 -19.34 4.50
C GLY A 130 12.10 -18.00 5.21
N ILE A 131 11.02 -17.21 5.15
CA ILE A 131 11.02 -15.85 5.67
C ILE A 131 11.03 -15.85 7.21
N THR A 132 11.80 -14.94 7.79
CA THR A 132 11.83 -14.70 9.23
C THR A 132 11.08 -13.41 9.57
N GLU A 133 10.69 -13.27 10.83
CA GLU A 133 10.12 -12.02 11.35
C GLU A 133 11.06 -10.83 11.12
N SER A 134 12.38 -11.01 11.28
CA SER A 134 13.36 -9.97 10.99
C SER A 134 13.38 -9.57 9.51
N ASP A 135 13.21 -10.52 8.59
CA ASP A 135 13.13 -10.17 7.15
C ASP A 135 11.86 -9.35 6.88
N LEU A 136 10.72 -9.72 7.46
CA LEU A 136 9.47 -8.98 7.36
C LEU A 136 9.59 -7.58 7.95
N TYR A 137 10.22 -7.44 9.12
CA TYR A 137 10.51 -6.15 9.75
C TYR A 137 11.32 -5.27 8.80
N ASP A 138 12.43 -5.79 8.25
CA ASP A 138 13.30 -5.03 7.35
C ASP A 138 12.58 -4.61 6.06
N PHE A 139 11.74 -5.49 5.50
CA PHE A 139 10.92 -5.16 4.34
C PHE A 139 9.92 -4.05 4.65
N CYS A 140 9.10 -4.21 5.69
CA CYS A 140 8.11 -3.21 6.07
C CYS A 140 8.75 -1.88 6.43
N ARG A 141 9.81 -1.90 7.26
CA ARG A 141 10.54 -0.70 7.72
C ARG A 141 11.07 0.12 6.54
N LYS A 142 11.60 -0.52 5.50
CA LYS A 142 12.05 0.17 4.28
C LYS A 142 10.94 1.04 3.69
N TYR A 143 9.75 0.48 3.42
CA TYR A 143 8.67 1.25 2.80
C TYR A 143 8.04 2.26 3.76
N MET A 144 7.96 1.92 5.05
CA MET A 144 7.50 2.84 6.10
C MET A 144 8.40 4.07 6.22
N ASP A 145 9.73 3.90 6.19
CA ASP A 145 10.68 5.03 6.23
C ASP A 145 10.53 5.96 5.02
N GLU A 146 10.19 5.40 3.85
CA GLU A 146 9.98 6.16 2.63
C GLU A 146 8.67 6.98 2.64
N LEU A 147 7.66 6.47 3.34
CA LEU A 147 6.37 7.12 3.55
C LEU A 147 6.32 7.95 4.86
N GLU A 148 7.45 8.06 5.56
CA GLU A 148 7.57 8.74 6.86
C GLU A 148 6.60 8.21 7.93
N ILE A 149 6.32 6.91 7.89
CA ILE A 149 5.51 6.23 8.90
C ILE A 149 6.44 5.85 10.08
N TYR A 150 6.24 6.54 11.20
CA TYR A 150 7.14 6.44 12.36
C TYR A 150 6.85 5.28 13.32
N CYS A 151 5.71 4.61 13.19
CA CYS A 151 5.43 3.42 14.00
C CYS A 151 6.35 2.25 13.59
N ASP A 152 6.34 1.17 14.38
CA ASP A 152 7.05 -0.06 14.05
C ASP A 152 6.10 -1.04 13.37
N PRO A 153 6.57 -1.80 12.36
CA PRO A 153 5.79 -2.92 11.83
C PRO A 153 5.70 -4.02 12.89
N GLU A 154 4.51 -4.58 13.04
CA GLU A 154 4.21 -5.56 14.08
C GLU A 154 3.15 -6.57 13.63
N GLU A 155 2.90 -7.58 14.48
CA GLU A 155 1.74 -8.44 14.32
C GLU A 155 0.46 -7.64 14.60
N MET A 156 -0.45 -7.63 13.64
CA MET A 156 -1.70 -6.89 13.71
C MET A 156 -2.88 -7.84 13.58
N GLU A 157 -3.97 -7.50 14.29
CA GLU A 157 -5.27 -8.15 14.17
C GLU A 157 -6.28 -7.12 13.66
N LEU A 158 -6.81 -7.33 12.46
CA LEU A 158 -7.85 -6.48 11.86
C LEU A 158 -9.19 -7.19 12.00
N GLU A 159 -10.15 -6.54 12.66
CA GLU A 159 -11.51 -7.05 12.77
C GLU A 159 -12.43 -6.35 11.79
N TYR A 160 -13.22 -7.13 11.05
CA TYR A 160 -14.23 -6.67 10.09
C TYR A 160 -15.59 -7.23 10.46
N TYR A 161 -16.61 -6.40 10.50
CA TYR A 161 -17.97 -6.77 10.90
C TYR A 161 -18.93 -6.71 9.70
N SER A 162 -19.59 -7.83 9.43
CA SER A 162 -20.68 -7.95 8.44
C SER A 162 -22.07 -7.93 9.05
#